data_AF-A0A2M7S4J4-F1
#
_entry.id   AF-A0A2M7S4J4-F1
#
_cell.length_a   1.000
_cell.length_b   1.000
_cell.length_c   1.000
_cell.angle_alpha   90.00
_cell.angle_beta   90.00
_cell.angle_gamma   90.00
#
_symmetry.space_group_name_H-M   'P 1'
#
loop_
_entity.id
_entity.type
_entity.pdbx_description
1 polymer ?
#
loop_
_entity_poly.entity_id
_entity_poly.type
_entity_poly.pdbx_seq_one_letter_code
_entity_poly.pdbx_strand_id
1 'polypeptide(L)'
;MFAVFITAVFAGMIKAAEKKIIIESSTTVLPIAQMAAEKFMEMNPEASITVRGGGSGVGIASLIDGTCVIAAASRAMKDVEMQKAVGRGRDPKAHVIAMDGIAIIVNPSNPINALSKAQIKEIYTKLNKTKPAGLNTKLTFPLYSLNINRL
;
A
#
# COMPACT_ATOMS: atom_id res chain seq x y z
N MET A 1 -61.95 6.46 -14.06
CA MET A 1 -61.20 7.06 -12.94
C MET A 1 -60.29 6.03 -12.23
N PHE A 2 -59.70 5.06 -12.94
CA PHE A 2 -58.79 4.05 -12.36
C PHE A 2 -57.47 3.89 -13.14
N ALA A 3 -57.34 4.51 -14.33
CA ALA A 3 -56.17 4.37 -15.20
C ALA A 3 -55.05 5.40 -14.95
N VAL A 4 -55.31 6.44 -14.14
CA VAL A 4 -54.34 7.54 -13.89
C VAL A 4 -53.39 7.21 -12.71
N PHE A 5 -53.70 6.19 -11.91
CA PHE A 5 -52.91 5.85 -10.72
C PHE A 5 -51.72 4.92 -11.01
N ILE A 6 -51.72 4.18 -12.11
CA ILE A 6 -50.64 3.21 -12.44
C ILE A 6 -49.43 3.88 -13.11
N THR A 7 -49.60 5.02 -13.79
CA THR A 7 -48.50 5.74 -14.45
C THR A 7 -47.65 6.60 -13.50
N ALA A 8 -48.14 6.91 -12.29
CA ALA A 8 -47.41 7.73 -11.33
C ALA A 8 -46.34 6.98 -10.51
N VAL A 9 -46.31 5.64 -10.57
CA VAL A 9 -45.39 4.84 -9.73
C VAL A 9 -44.06 4.54 -10.44
N PHE A 10 -43.95 4.75 -11.75
CA PHE A 10 -42.73 4.48 -12.52
C PHE A 10 -41.78 5.68 -12.71
N ALA A 11 -42.13 6.85 -12.16
CA ALA A 11 -41.30 8.06 -12.28
C ALA A 11 -40.26 8.24 -11.16
N GLY A 12 -40.24 7.37 -10.14
CA GLY A 12 -39.53 7.61 -8.88
C GLY A 12 -38.23 6.82 -8.65
N MET A 13 -37.75 6.00 -9.59
CA MET A 13 -36.57 5.16 -9.33
C MET A 13 -35.50 5.25 -10.43
N ILE A 14 -35.06 6.47 -10.75
CA ILE A 14 -33.66 6.64 -11.14
C ILE A 14 -32.86 6.66 -9.83
N LYS A 15 -32.54 5.47 -9.30
CA LYS A 15 -31.51 5.36 -8.27
C LYS A 15 -30.24 5.94 -8.87
N ALA A 16 -29.76 7.05 -8.32
CA ALA A 16 -28.44 7.59 -8.61
C ALA A 16 -27.42 6.44 -8.52
N ALA A 17 -26.64 6.24 -9.57
CA ALA A 17 -25.60 5.24 -9.58
C ALA A 17 -24.64 5.52 -8.42
N GLU A 18 -24.65 4.64 -7.42
CA GLU A 18 -23.78 4.69 -6.26
C GLU A 18 -22.33 4.69 -6.77
N LYS A 19 -21.66 5.85 -6.70
CA LYS A 19 -20.27 6.00 -7.16
C LYS A 19 -19.37 5.25 -6.18
N LYS A 20 -19.17 3.96 -6.46
CA LYS A 20 -18.22 3.12 -5.73
C LYS A 20 -16.78 3.58 -6.00
N ILE A 21 -16.10 4.05 -4.98
CA ILE A 21 -14.70 4.45 -5.04
C ILE A 21 -13.84 3.25 -4.63
N ILE A 22 -12.99 2.78 -5.54
CA ILE A 22 -12.05 1.70 -5.28
C ILE A 22 -10.66 2.30 -5.04
N ILE A 23 -10.06 1.96 -3.91
CA ILE A 23 -8.71 2.36 -3.51
C ILE A 23 -7.83 1.11 -3.44
N GLU A 24 -6.73 1.11 -4.20
CA GLU A 24 -5.73 0.03 -4.15
C GLU A 24 -4.47 0.54 -3.42
N SER A 25 -4.19 -0.05 -2.26
CA SER A 25 -3.20 0.45 -1.32
C SER A 25 -1.93 -0.41 -1.24
N SER A 26 -0.82 0.23 -0.89
CA SER A 26 0.38 -0.44 -0.42
C SER A 26 0.09 -1.15 0.90
N THR A 27 0.85 -2.21 1.20
CA THR A 27 0.72 -2.97 2.44
C THR A 27 0.99 -2.11 3.68
N THR A 28 1.89 -1.13 3.57
CA THR A 28 2.20 -0.18 4.66
C THR A 28 1.05 0.81 4.91
N VAL A 29 0.39 1.28 3.85
CA VAL A 29 -0.64 2.34 3.96
C VAL A 29 -2.04 1.76 4.17
N LEU A 30 -2.24 0.47 3.89
CA LEU A 30 -3.53 -0.21 3.97
C LEU A 30 -4.31 0.04 5.27
N PRO A 31 -3.76 -0.16 6.48
CA PRO A 31 -4.53 0.03 7.71
C PRO A 31 -4.98 1.50 7.88
N ILE A 32 -4.12 2.45 7.51
CA ILE A 32 -4.45 3.88 7.61
C ILE A 32 -5.52 4.25 6.58
N ALA A 33 -5.41 3.75 5.36
CA ALA A 33 -6.40 3.98 4.30
C ALA A 33 -7.77 3.39 4.63
N GLN A 34 -7.83 2.22 5.26
CA GLN A 34 -9.08 1.60 5.72
C GLN A 34 -9.77 2.46 6.79
N MET A 35 -9.03 2.84 7.84
CA MET A 35 -9.57 3.72 8.88
C MET A 35 -10.05 5.07 8.33
N ALA A 36 -9.30 5.65 7.39
CA ALA A 36 -9.69 6.90 6.74
C ALA A 36 -10.96 6.74 5.89
N ALA A 37 -11.10 5.62 5.16
CA ALA A 37 -12.29 5.32 4.37
C ALA A 37 -13.52 5.11 5.25
N GLU A 38 -13.39 4.35 6.34
CA GLU A 38 -14.45 4.15 7.33
C GLU A 38 -14.92 5.49 7.90
N LYS A 39 -13.97 6.32 8.36
CA LYS A 39 -14.31 7.62 8.93
C LYS A 39 -14.96 8.56 7.91
N PHE A 40 -14.53 8.51 6.66
CA PHE A 40 -15.13 9.29 5.60
C PHE A 40 -16.56 8.85 5.31
N MET A 41 -16.83 7.54 5.27
CA MET A 41 -18.17 6.99 5.05
C MET A 41 -19.11 7.27 6.23
N GLU A 42 -18.61 7.32 7.48
CA GLU A 42 -19.39 7.79 8.63
C GLU A 42 -19.89 9.23 8.46
N MET A 43 -19.06 10.09 7.88
CA MET A 43 -19.38 11.51 7.65
C MET A 43 -20.18 11.74 6.37
N ASN A 44 -20.14 10.80 5.42
CA ASN A 44 -20.76 10.90 4.10
C ASN A 44 -21.48 9.57 3.79
N PRO A 45 -22.73 9.38 4.28
CA PRO A 45 -23.45 8.10 4.16
C PRO A 45 -23.74 7.66 2.72
N GLU A 46 -23.69 8.59 1.76
CA GLU A 46 -23.82 8.33 0.33
C GLU A 46 -22.54 7.83 -0.34
N ALA A 47 -21.40 7.92 0.36
CA ALA A 47 -20.12 7.45 -0.15
C ALA A 47 -19.95 5.95 0.05
N SER A 48 -19.46 5.27 -0.99
CA SER A 48 -19.21 3.83 -0.98
C SER A 48 -17.76 3.57 -1.35
N ILE A 49 -16.89 3.39 -0.34
CA ILE A 49 -15.44 3.26 -0.52
C ILE A 49 -15.03 1.81 -0.22
N THR A 50 -14.24 1.21 -1.13
CA THR A 50 -13.61 -0.10 -0.91
C THR A 50 -12.10 0.05 -0.97
N VAL A 51 -11.42 -0.32 0.11
CA VAL A 51 -9.95 -0.30 0.18
C VAL A 51 -9.42 -1.73 0.07
N ARG A 52 -8.47 -1.94 -0.84
CA ARG A 52 -7.82 -3.22 -1.11
C ARG A 52 -6.32 -3.08 -0.91
N GLY A 53 -5.68 -4.20 -0.55
CA GLY A 53 -4.23 -4.29 -0.42
C GLY A 53 -3.62 -5.07 -1.58
N GLY A 54 -2.46 -4.64 -2.05
CA GLY A 54 -1.69 -5.38 -3.05
C GLY A 54 -0.22 -4.96 -3.16
N GLY A 55 0.18 -3.91 -2.43
CA GLY A 55 1.51 -3.32 -2.56
C GLY A 55 1.53 -2.19 -3.58
N SER A 56 2.54 -1.32 -3.49
CA SER A 56 2.64 -0.09 -4.28
C SER A 56 2.63 -0.34 -5.80
N GLY A 57 3.26 -1.43 -6.25
CA GLY A 57 3.28 -1.78 -7.68
C GLY A 57 1.91 -2.19 -8.21
N VAL A 58 1.16 -2.98 -7.44
CA VAL A 58 -0.20 -3.39 -7.80
C VAL A 58 -1.13 -2.19 -7.83
N GLY A 59 -1.06 -1.30 -6.83
CA GLY A 59 -1.86 -0.07 -6.82
C GLY A 59 -1.62 0.82 -8.04
N ILE A 60 -0.35 1.05 -8.39
CA ILE A 60 0.00 1.86 -9.58
C ILE A 60 -0.49 1.18 -10.86
N ALA A 61 -0.35 -0.14 -10.99
CA ALA A 61 -0.84 -0.88 -12.15
C ALA A 61 -2.37 -0.79 -12.27
N SER A 62 -3.09 -1.00 -11.17
CA SER A 62 -4.55 -0.85 -11.10
C SER A 62 -5.03 0.54 -11.48
N LEU A 63 -4.27 1.59 -11.13
CA LEU A 63 -4.59 2.97 -11.53
C LEU A 63 -4.41 3.17 -13.04
N ILE A 64 -3.34 2.62 -13.61
CA ILE A 64 -3.07 2.66 -15.06
C ILE A 64 -4.12 1.86 -15.84
N ASP A 65 -4.53 0.71 -15.30
CA ASP A 65 -5.55 -0.17 -15.88
C ASP A 65 -6.97 0.38 -15.68
N GLY A 66 -7.17 1.31 -14.74
CA GLY A 66 -8.46 1.93 -14.46
C GLY A 66 -9.39 1.11 -13.58
N THR A 67 -8.85 0.10 -12.90
CA THR A 67 -9.61 -0.75 -11.97
C THR A 67 -9.76 -0.11 -10.59
N CYS A 68 -8.95 0.90 -10.28
CA CYS A 68 -9.10 1.75 -9.11
C CYS A 68 -9.10 3.24 -9.48
N VAL A 69 -9.64 4.06 -8.58
CA VAL A 69 -9.66 5.52 -8.70
C VAL A 69 -8.49 6.14 -7.97
N ILE A 70 -8.05 5.52 -6.86
CA ILE A 70 -6.96 5.99 -6.02
C ILE A 70 -5.98 4.84 -5.80
N ALA A 71 -4.69 5.12 -5.99
CA ALA A 71 -3.62 4.20 -5.64
C ALA A 71 -2.76 4.78 -4.51
N ALA A 72 -2.61 4.03 -3.42
CA ALA A 72 -1.69 4.38 -2.35
C ALA A 72 -0.35 3.68 -2.58
N ALA A 73 0.74 4.44 -2.67
CA ALA A 73 2.07 3.90 -2.96
C ALA A 73 3.11 4.45 -1.97
N SER A 74 3.99 3.57 -1.49
CA SER A 74 5.16 3.93 -0.66
C SER A 74 6.35 4.48 -1.46
N ARG A 75 6.17 4.64 -2.78
CA ARG A 75 7.18 5.19 -3.69
C ARG A 75 6.50 6.05 -4.76
N ALA A 76 7.25 6.94 -5.36
CA ALA A 76 6.82 7.64 -6.57
C ALA A 76 6.58 6.66 -7.73
N MET A 77 5.67 7.04 -8.63
CA MET A 77 5.54 6.40 -9.94
C MET A 77 6.82 6.63 -10.74
N LYS A 78 7.28 5.60 -11.45
CA LYS A 78 8.41 5.72 -12.37
C LYS A 78 7.95 6.46 -13.63
N ASP A 79 8.88 7.10 -14.34
CA ASP A 79 8.56 7.80 -15.60
C ASP A 79 7.88 6.89 -16.62
N VAL A 80 8.33 5.64 -16.72
CA VAL A 80 7.72 4.63 -17.60
C VAL A 80 6.28 4.25 -17.18
N GLU A 81 5.95 4.34 -15.89
CA GLU A 81 4.60 4.09 -15.38
C GLU A 81 3.70 5.30 -15.65
N MET A 82 4.23 6.51 -15.49
CA MET A 82 3.54 7.76 -15.83
C MET A 82 3.22 7.85 -17.32
N GLN A 83 4.19 7.55 -18.19
CA GLN A 83 3.98 7.54 -19.64
C GLN A 83 2.91 6.51 -20.05
N LYS A 84 2.92 5.32 -19.42
CA LYS A 84 1.87 4.31 -19.65
C LYS A 84 0.49 4.80 -19.20
N ALA A 85 0.41 5.49 -18.07
CA ALA A 85 -0.83 6.08 -17.59
C ALA A 85 -1.39 7.09 -18.61
N VAL A 86 -0.55 8.03 -19.05
CA VAL A 86 -0.92 9.06 -20.04
C VAL A 86 -1.32 8.43 -21.37
N GLY A 87 -0.57 7.43 -21.84
CA GLY A 87 -0.90 6.67 -23.06
C GLY A 87 -2.24 5.92 -22.98
N ARG A 88 -2.76 5.70 -21.77
CA ARG A 88 -4.10 5.14 -21.52
C ARG A 88 -5.14 6.19 -21.13
N GLY A 89 -4.85 7.47 -21.35
CA GLY A 89 -5.75 8.59 -21.06
C GLY A 89 -5.92 8.86 -19.56
N ARG A 90 -4.98 8.43 -18.72
CA ARG A 90 -4.96 8.73 -17.28
C ARG A 90 -3.96 9.85 -17.01
N ASP A 91 -4.32 10.75 -16.09
CA ASP A 91 -3.43 11.80 -15.57
C ASP A 91 -3.28 11.64 -14.05
N PRO A 92 -2.44 10.69 -13.57
CA PRO A 92 -2.23 10.49 -12.15
C PRO A 92 -1.63 11.74 -11.50
N LYS A 93 -2.27 12.23 -10.42
CA LYS A 93 -1.72 13.29 -9.57
C LYS A 93 -1.19 12.70 -8.27
N ALA A 94 0.06 13.00 -7.97
CA ALA A 94 0.69 12.56 -6.73
C ALA A 94 0.30 13.52 -5.58
N HIS A 95 -0.24 12.95 -4.51
CA HIS A 95 -0.52 13.65 -3.26
C HIS A 95 0.26 12.98 -2.13
N VAL A 96 1.10 13.75 -1.45
CA VAL A 96 1.85 13.26 -0.28
C VAL A 96 0.93 13.29 0.93
N ILE A 97 0.58 12.11 1.44
CA ILE A 97 -0.32 11.96 2.60
C ILE A 97 0.42 11.71 3.91
N ALA A 98 1.65 11.19 3.84
CA ALA A 98 2.45 10.81 5.01
C ALA A 98 3.94 10.69 4.64
N MET A 99 4.78 10.69 5.66
CA MET A 99 6.22 10.45 5.55
C MET A 99 6.57 9.24 6.41
N ASP A 100 7.14 8.20 5.79
CA ASP A 100 7.47 6.94 6.46
C ASP A 100 8.94 6.92 6.90
N GLY A 101 9.20 6.38 8.09
CA GLY A 101 10.52 6.27 8.69
C GLY A 101 10.93 4.81 8.85
N ILE A 102 12.06 4.43 8.25
CA ILE A 102 12.64 3.09 8.44
C ILE A 102 13.62 3.14 9.61
N ALA A 103 13.33 2.36 10.65
CA ALA A 103 14.23 2.17 11.79
C ALA A 103 15.02 0.85 11.65
N ILE A 104 16.30 0.89 11.99
CA ILE A 104 17.13 -0.30 12.11
C ILE A 104 17.12 -0.74 13.58
N ILE A 105 16.49 -1.87 13.85
CA ILE A 105 16.41 -2.45 15.19
C ILE A 105 17.43 -3.58 15.30
N VAL A 106 18.27 -3.51 16.34
CA VAL A 106 19.21 -4.58 16.71
C VAL A 106 18.65 -5.35 17.92
N ASN A 107 18.96 -6.63 17.99
CA ASN A 107 18.60 -7.44 19.16
C ASN A 107 19.29 -6.87 20.42
N PRO A 108 18.62 -6.79 21.59
CA PRO A 108 19.24 -6.27 22.82
C PRO A 108 20.52 -6.99 23.27
N SER A 109 20.68 -8.26 22.92
CA SER A 109 21.89 -9.04 23.20
C SER A 109 23.07 -8.74 22.25
N ASN A 110 22.84 -7.96 21.20
CA ASN A 110 23.89 -7.58 20.27
C ASN A 110 24.71 -6.44 20.88
N PRO A 111 26.04 -6.60 21.03
CA PRO A 111 26.89 -5.57 21.65
C PRO A 111 27.04 -4.28 20.83
N ILE A 112 26.47 -4.22 19.62
CA ILE A 112 26.54 -3.06 18.74
C ILE A 112 25.51 -2.01 19.14
N ASN A 113 26.00 -0.88 19.66
CA ASN A 113 25.15 0.21 20.12
C ASN A 113 24.86 1.27 19.04
N ALA A 114 25.61 1.27 17.94
CA ALA A 114 25.40 2.18 16.81
C ALA A 114 25.90 1.56 15.50
N LEU A 115 25.19 1.85 14.42
CA LEU A 115 25.60 1.47 13.06
C LEU A 115 25.70 2.72 12.19
N SER A 116 26.83 2.87 11.51
CA SER A 116 26.99 3.89 10.48
C SER A 116 26.20 3.52 9.21
N LYS A 117 25.84 4.53 8.41
CA LYS A 117 25.20 4.32 7.10
C LYS A 117 26.03 3.40 6.19
N ALA A 118 27.36 3.49 6.26
CA ALA A 118 28.26 2.64 5.49
C ALA A 118 28.15 1.16 5.90
N GLN A 119 28.12 0.88 7.21
CA GLN A 119 27.92 -0.48 7.73
C GLN A 119 26.54 -1.03 7.38
N ILE A 120 25.49 -0.21 7.46
CA ILE A 120 24.13 -0.62 7.03
C ILE A 120 24.14 -0.98 5.54
N LYS A 121 24.73 -0.12 4.69
CA LYS A 121 24.85 -0.41 3.26
C LYS A 121 25.61 -1.71 3.02
N GLU A 122 26.72 -1.92 3.72
CA GLU A 122 27.51 -3.14 3.60
C GLU A 122 26.72 -4.38 3.99
N ILE A 123 25.96 -4.32 5.09
CA ILE A 123 25.08 -5.39 5.53
C ILE A 123 24.09 -5.77 4.40
N TYR A 124 23.32 -4.81 3.89
CA TYR A 124 22.29 -5.11 2.90
C TYR A 124 22.81 -5.41 1.48
N THR A 125 24.07 -5.09 1.17
CA THR A 125 24.66 -5.33 -0.17
C THR A 125 25.61 -6.53 -0.23
N LYS A 126 26.33 -6.84 0.85
CA LYS A 126 27.36 -7.89 0.88
C LYS A 126 26.92 -9.19 1.57
N LEU A 127 25.82 -9.20 2.31
CA LEU A 127 25.40 -10.41 3.04
C LEU A 127 24.89 -11.55 2.14
N ASN A 128 24.76 -11.32 0.84
CA ASN A 128 24.58 -12.38 -0.15
C ASN A 128 25.90 -12.99 -0.66
N LYS A 129 27.08 -12.53 -0.21
CA LYS A 129 28.36 -12.96 -0.80
C LYS A 129 29.51 -13.31 0.17
N THR A 130 29.56 -12.81 1.41
CA THR A 130 30.41 -13.32 2.52
C THR A 130 30.33 -12.36 3.71
N LYS A 131 30.67 -12.86 4.91
CA LYS A 131 30.69 -12.11 6.18
C LYS A 131 31.53 -10.81 6.03
N PRO A 132 30.95 -9.62 6.26
CA PRO A 132 31.72 -8.37 6.20
C PRO A 132 32.78 -8.32 7.32
N ALA A 133 34.00 -7.91 6.95
CA ALA A 133 35.14 -7.82 7.85
C ALA A 133 34.97 -6.64 8.82
N GLY A 134 35.17 -6.89 10.12
CA GLY A 134 35.01 -5.89 11.19
C GLY A 134 33.83 -6.14 12.13
N LEU A 135 32.95 -7.08 11.81
CA LEU A 135 31.98 -7.63 12.75
C LEU A 135 32.59 -8.81 13.51
N ASN A 136 33.07 -8.57 14.73
CA ASN A 136 33.50 -9.59 15.70
C ASN A 136 32.33 -10.39 16.29
N THR A 137 31.20 -10.43 15.60
CA THR A 137 30.08 -11.31 15.89
C THR A 137 29.66 -11.99 14.59
N LYS A 138 29.43 -13.30 14.65
CA LYS A 138 28.79 -14.06 13.56
C LYS A 138 27.47 -13.34 13.21
N LEU A 139 27.43 -12.65 12.06
CA LEU A 139 26.18 -12.30 11.39
C LEU A 139 25.70 -13.56 10.66
N THR A 140 25.14 -14.48 11.43
CA THR A 140 24.28 -15.54 10.89
C THR A 140 22.89 -14.92 10.75
N PHE A 141 22.37 -14.81 9.53
CA PHE A 141 20.93 -14.64 9.33
C PHE A 141 20.27 -15.99 9.56
N PRO A 142 19.43 -16.19 10.58
CA PRO A 142 18.57 -17.34 10.62
C PRO A 142 17.29 -16.98 9.85
N LEU A 143 17.32 -17.08 8.52
CA LEU A 143 16.15 -17.61 7.85
C LEU A 143 16.30 -19.13 7.96
N TYR A 144 15.61 -19.68 8.98
CA TYR A 144 15.60 -21.09 9.40
C TYR A 144 16.89 -21.66 10.02
N SER A 145 16.91 -21.71 11.36
CA SER A 145 17.39 -22.90 12.07
C SER A 145 16.48 -23.17 13.27
N LEU A 146 15.30 -23.74 13.01
CA LEU A 146 14.58 -24.52 14.01
C LEU A 146 15.52 -25.65 14.45
N ASN A 147 15.94 -25.64 15.71
CA ASN A 147 16.72 -26.71 16.30
C ASN A 147 15.74 -27.79 16.78
N ILE A 148 15.51 -28.83 15.97
CA ILE A 148 14.56 -29.91 16.25
C ILE A 148 15.15 -30.95 17.24
N ASN A 149 16.34 -30.74 17.79
CA ASN A 149 17.00 -31.72 18.69
C ASN A 149 16.94 -31.38 20.20
N ARG A 150 15.90 -30.67 20.64
CA ARG A 150 15.51 -30.65 22.07
C ARG A 150 13.99 -30.66 22.22
N LEU A 151 13.42 -31.86 22.09
CA LEU A 151 12.34 -32.33 22.98
C LEU A 151 13.00 -33.16 24.07
#